data_AF-A0A7U9S898-F1
#
_entry.id   AF-A0A7U9S898-F1
#
_cell.length_a   1.000
_cell.length_b   1.000
_cell.length_c   1.000
_cell.angle_alpha   90.00
_cell.angle_beta   90.00
_cell.angle_gamma   90.00
#
_symmetry.space_group_name_H-M   'P 1'
#
loop_
_entity.id
_entity.type
_entity.pdbx_description
1 polymer ?
#
loop_
_entity_poly.entity_id
_entity_poly.type
_entity_poly.pdbx_seq_one_letter_code
_entity_poly.pdbx_strand_id
1 'polypeptide(L)'
;MSQKKVDQYKQEKANRKQIMKREKMKRRIAAACGTVVSVAVIGWVGYSAFGYFNQKDAENPTQTEVDLSSLTEYLSGLQTEEAVEE
;
A
#
# COMPACT_ATOMS: atom_id res chain seq x y z
N MET A 1 56.97 19.99 -24.73
CA MET A 1 55.63 19.41 -24.52
C MET A 1 55.59 18.81 -23.12
N SER A 2 54.82 19.41 -22.21
CA SER A 2 54.80 19.00 -20.79
C SER A 2 53.63 18.08 -20.52
N GLN A 3 53.91 16.88 -20.00
CA GLN A 3 52.91 15.87 -19.62
C GLN A 3 51.84 16.45 -18.67
N LYS A 4 52.19 17.45 -17.85
CA LYS A 4 51.26 18.16 -16.97
C LYS A 4 50.08 18.80 -17.71
N LYS A 5 50.29 19.34 -18.91
CA LYS A 5 49.20 19.94 -19.70
C LYS A 5 48.27 18.89 -20.29
N VAL A 6 48.81 17.72 -20.64
CA VAL A 6 48.05 16.60 -21.21
C VAL A 6 47.22 15.90 -20.14
N ASP A 7 47.76 15.73 -18.93
CA ASP A 7 47.05 15.14 -17.80
C ASP A 7 45.91 16.02 -17.28
N GLN A 8 46.13 17.34 -17.18
CA GLN A 8 45.07 18.31 -16.87
C GLN A 8 43.92 18.21 -17.89
N TYR A 9 44.25 18.17 -19.19
CA TYR A 9 43.24 18.02 -20.26
C TYR A 9 42.46 16.70 -20.16
N LYS A 10 43.12 15.60 -19.78
CA LYS A 10 42.47 14.31 -19.54
C LYS A 10 41.57 14.35 -18.30
N GLN A 11 42.03 14.97 -17.23
CA GLN A 11 41.27 15.10 -15.98
C GLN A 11 40.04 15.97 -16.17
N GLU A 12 40.12 17.11 -16.87
CA GLU A 12 38.96 17.96 -17.14
C GLU A 12 37.90 17.22 -17.98
N LYS A 13 38.33 16.44 -18.99
CA LYS A 13 37.43 15.65 -19.83
C LYS A 13 36.82 14.46 -19.07
N ALA A 14 37.55 13.88 -18.12
CA ALA A 14 37.07 12.82 -17.24
C ALA A 14 36.09 13.35 -16.20
N ASN A 15 36.34 14.53 -15.62
CA ASN A 15 35.47 15.14 -14.62
C ASN A 15 34.08 15.44 -15.18
N ARG A 16 34.01 15.93 -16.43
CA ARG A 16 32.74 16.17 -17.12
C ARG A 16 31.87 14.90 -17.26
N LYS A 17 32.51 13.75 -17.51
CA LYS A 17 31.80 12.46 -17.57
C LYS A 17 31.36 11.97 -16.20
N GLN A 18 32.17 12.20 -15.16
CA GLN A 18 31.84 11.79 -13.79
C GLN A 18 30.68 12.61 -13.22
N ILE A 19 30.67 13.92 -13.44
CA ILE A 19 29.60 14.82 -12.98
C ILE A 19 28.27 14.42 -13.66
N MET A 20 28.25 14.25 -14.98
CA MET A 20 27.04 13.81 -15.70
C MET A 20 26.53 12.44 -15.24
N LYS A 21 27.43 11.49 -14.92
CA LYS A 21 27.03 10.18 -14.39
C LYS A 21 26.40 10.31 -13.00
N ARG A 22 26.96 11.17 -12.14
CA ARG A 22 26.43 11.41 -10.78
C ARG A 22 25.05 12.07 -10.82
N GLU A 23 24.78 12.99 -11.74
CA GLU A 23 23.45 13.58 -11.88
C GLU A 23 22.39 12.56 -12.32
N LYS A 24 22.72 11.70 -13.29
CA LYS A 24 21.82 10.60 -13.70
C LYS A 24 21.58 9.60 -12.56
N MET A 25 22.61 9.30 -11.79
CA MET A 25 22.51 8.42 -10.63
C MET A 25 21.62 9.01 -9.54
N LYS A 26 21.76 10.31 -9.23
CA LYS A 26 20.90 11.00 -8.25
C LYS A 26 19.42 10.92 -8.63
N ARG A 27 19.08 11.15 -9.92
CA ARG A 27 17.69 10.98 -10.41
C ARG A 27 17.18 9.55 -10.26
N ARG A 28 18.01 8.55 -10.57
CA ARG A 28 17.64 7.13 -10.40
C ARG A 28 17.47 6.75 -8.94
N ILE A 29 18.34 7.24 -8.05
CA ILE A 29 18.22 6.99 -6.60
C ILE A 29 16.96 7.65 -6.05
N ALA A 30 16.64 8.88 -6.44
CA ALA A 30 15.41 9.54 -6.02
C ALA A 30 14.15 8.78 -6.50
N ALA A 31 14.13 8.34 -7.76
CA ALA A 31 13.07 7.50 -8.30
C ALA A 31 12.99 6.14 -7.57
N ALA A 32 14.14 5.52 -7.29
CA ALA A 32 14.23 4.25 -6.55
C ALA A 32 13.70 4.39 -5.12
N CYS A 33 14.08 5.46 -4.41
CA CYS A 33 13.55 5.74 -3.07
C CYS A 33 12.03 5.88 -3.07
N GLY A 34 11.46 6.62 -4.05
CA GLY A 34 10.01 6.72 -4.20
C GLY A 34 9.34 5.35 -4.41
N THR A 35 9.89 4.54 -5.32
CA THR A 35 9.35 3.20 -5.58
C THR A 35 9.47 2.26 -4.38
N VAL A 36 10.58 2.32 -3.63
CA VAL A 36 10.80 1.49 -2.43
C VAL A 36 9.79 1.86 -1.34
N VAL A 37 9.54 3.16 -1.12
CA VAL A 37 8.54 3.62 -0.15
C VAL A 37 7.13 3.17 -0.56
N SER A 38 6.76 3.32 -1.83
CA SER A 38 5.45 2.84 -2.30
C SER A 38 5.28 1.33 -2.13
N VAL A 39 6.29 0.53 -2.47
CA VAL A 39 6.24 -0.94 -2.29
C VAL A 39 6.19 -1.32 -0.81
N ALA A 40 6.90 -0.60 0.06
CA ALA A 40 6.85 -0.82 1.51
C ALA A 40 5.45 -0.53 2.08
N VAL A 41 4.79 0.54 1.63
CA VAL A 41 3.41 0.86 2.07
C VAL A 41 2.42 -0.19 1.55
N ILE A 42 2.52 -0.58 0.27
CA ILE A 42 1.64 -1.62 -0.30
C ILE A 42 1.86 -2.96 0.40
N GLY A 43 3.12 -3.33 0.67
CA GLY A 43 3.47 -4.56 1.39
C GLY A 43 2.98 -4.55 2.83
N TRP A 44 3.09 -3.41 3.53
CA TRP A 44 2.60 -3.26 4.90
C TRP A 44 1.06 -3.31 4.96
N VAL A 45 0.38 -2.58 4.07
CA VAL A 45 -1.08 -2.59 3.99
C VAL A 45 -1.58 -3.97 3.57
N GLY A 46 -0.91 -4.63 2.63
CA GLY A 46 -1.23 -5.99 2.22
C GLY A 46 -1.07 -7.00 3.37
N TYR A 47 0.06 -6.97 4.09
CA TYR A 47 0.30 -7.83 5.25
C TYR A 47 -0.67 -7.53 6.39
N SER A 48 -0.96 -6.26 6.66
CA SER A 48 -1.91 -5.86 7.72
C SER A 48 -3.35 -6.18 7.34
N ALA A 49 -3.73 -6.06 6.07
CA ALA A 49 -5.05 -6.46 5.60
C ALA A 49 -5.19 -7.99 5.65
N PHE A 50 -4.21 -8.74 5.12
CA PHE A 50 -4.19 -10.20 5.24
C PHE A 50 -4.17 -10.68 6.70
N GLY A 51 -3.44 -9.98 7.57
CA GLY A 51 -3.44 -10.22 9.00
C GLY A 51 -4.80 -9.95 9.62
N TYR A 52 -5.46 -8.83 9.29
CA TYR A 52 -6.83 -8.54 9.75
C TYR A 52 -7.88 -9.50 9.20
N PHE A 53 -7.71 -9.97 7.96
CA PHE A 53 -8.62 -10.95 7.35
C PHE A 53 -8.38 -12.34 7.96
N ASN A 54 -7.14 -12.81 8.06
CA ASN A 54 -6.82 -14.10 8.71
C ASN A 54 -7.15 -14.10 10.22
N GLN A 55 -6.97 -12.97 10.92
CA GLN A 55 -7.31 -12.85 12.34
C GLN A 55 -8.83 -12.79 12.53
N LYS A 56 -9.59 -12.21 11.59
CA LYS A 56 -11.06 -12.32 11.54
C LYS A 56 -11.54 -13.73 11.20
N ASP A 57 -10.84 -14.43 10.31
CA ASP A 57 -11.18 -15.81 9.96
C ASP A 57 -10.84 -16.79 11.10
N ALA A 58 -9.84 -16.48 11.93
CA ALA A 58 -9.46 -17.28 13.11
C ALA A 58 -10.26 -16.96 14.38
N GLU A 59 -10.86 -15.76 14.51
CA GLU A 59 -11.47 -15.29 15.75
C GLU A 59 -12.82 -14.59 15.52
N ASN A 60 -13.76 -15.30 14.87
CA ASN A 60 -15.14 -14.91 14.58
C ASN A 60 -15.29 -14.11 13.28
N PRO A 61 -16.05 -14.63 12.28
CA PRO A 61 -16.46 -13.78 11.19
C PRO A 61 -17.20 -12.62 11.85
N THR A 62 -16.76 -11.40 11.60
CA THR A 62 -17.63 -10.23 11.72
C THR A 62 -18.73 -10.42 10.67
N GLN A 63 -19.64 -11.36 10.92
CA GLN A 63 -21.04 -11.13 10.69
C GLN A 63 -21.29 -9.85 11.46
N THR A 64 -21.46 -8.76 10.74
CA THR A 64 -22.39 -7.74 11.21
C THR A 64 -23.68 -8.52 11.48
N GLU A 65 -23.82 -9.06 12.68
CA GLU A 65 -25.06 -9.62 13.18
C GLU A 65 -25.98 -8.40 13.30
N VAL A 66 -26.57 -8.03 12.16
CA VAL A 66 -27.68 -7.12 12.13
C VAL A 66 -28.72 -7.83 12.97
N ASP A 67 -29.04 -7.29 14.14
CA ASP A 67 -30.02 -7.90 15.02
C ASP A 67 -31.39 -7.84 14.32
N LEU A 68 -31.76 -8.93 13.65
CA LEU A 68 -33.02 -9.08 12.94
C LEU A 68 -34.16 -9.46 13.89
N SER A 69 -33.90 -9.58 15.20
CA SER A 69 -34.92 -9.90 16.22
C SER A 69 -36.10 -8.94 16.12
N SER A 70 -35.85 -7.66 15.86
CA SER A 70 -36.90 -6.64 15.69
C SER A 70 -37.80 -6.89 14.48
N LEU A 71 -37.25 -7.39 13.37
CA LEU A 71 -38.02 -7.73 12.18
C LEU A 71 -38.78 -9.04 12.36
N THR A 72 -38.16 -10.02 13.03
CA THR A 72 -38.81 -11.29 13.36
C THR A 72 -40.01 -11.08 14.28
N GLU A 73 -39.87 -10.26 15.33
CA GLU A 73 -40.95 -9.98 16.27
C GLU A 73 -42.09 -9.19 15.63
N TYR A 74 -41.79 -8.22 14.75
CA TYR A 74 -42.81 -7.51 13.97
C TYR A 74 -43.58 -8.46 13.04
N LEU A 75 -42.89 -9.34 12.33
CA LEU A 75 -43.52 -10.30 11.42
C LEU A 75 -44.41 -11.29 12.18
N SER A 76 -43.95 -11.78 13.33
CA SER A 76 -44.73 -12.68 14.20
C SER A 76 -45.93 -11.99 14.84
N GLY A 77 -45.82 -10.71 15.19
CA GLY A 77 -46.93 -9.89 15.68
C GLY A 77 -48.03 -9.76 14.64
N LEU A 78 -47.66 -9.40 13.40
CA LEU A 78 -48.61 -9.29 12.28
C LEU A 78 -49.33 -10.62 11.98
N GLN A 79 -48.61 -11.75 11.95
CA GLN A 79 -49.23 -13.05 11.72
C GLN A 79 -50.20 -13.45 12.83
N THR A 80 -49.90 -13.04 14.07
CA THR A 80 -50.78 -13.31 15.21
C THR A 80 -52.03 -12.43 15.15
N GLU A 81 -51.89 -11.16 14.77
CA GLU A 81 -53.00 -10.21 14.62
C GLU A 81 -53.95 -10.63 13.48
N GLU A 82 -53.40 -11.07 12.35
CA GLU A 82 -54.17 -11.60 11.21
C GLU A 82 -54.91 -12.91 11.58
N ALA A 83 -54.34 -13.75 12.45
CA ALA A 83 -54.98 -14.97 12.94
C ALA A 83 -56.03 -14.74 14.04
N VAL A 84 -56.06 -13.55 14.64
CA VAL A 84 -57.03 -13.16 15.68
C VAL A 84 -58.24 -12.43 15.09
N GLU A 85 -58.15 -11.95 13.84
CA GLU A 85 -59.25 -11.32 13.10
C GLU A 85 -60.10 -12.29 12.24
N GLU A 86 -59.84 -13.61 12.24
CA GLU A 86 -60.75 -14.66 11.69
C GLU A 86 -61.69 -15.29 12.72
#